data_AF-A0A1R3K4D4-F1
#
_entry.id   AF-A0A1R3K4D4-F1
#
_cell.length_a   1.000
_cell.length_b   1.000
_cell.length_c   1.000
_cell.angle_alpha   90.00
_cell.angle_beta   90.00
_cell.angle_gamma   90.00
#
_symmetry.space_group_name_H-M   'P 1'
#
loop_
_entity.id
_entity.type
_entity.pdbx_description
1 polymer ?
#
loop_
_entity_poly.entity_id
_entity_poly.type
_entity_poly.pdbx_seq_one_letter_code
_entity_poly.pdbx_strand_id
1 'polypeptide(L)'
;MPHSELKPISDVLRKCSSPCNFLIFGLTPETLLWKALNHNGRTVFIDENRYYAAYYEELHPEIDAYDVQYTTKISETKELIASAKEQIRNECRPVQNLLFSECKLGINDLPNHVYEVDWDVILIDGPRGDGPDGPGRMQPIFTSGVLARSKKGGNPKTHIFVHDYYRDVEKMSGDEFLCRENLVEHNDTLAHFVVERMEENSFQYCRSKNNSTSSSS
;
A
#
# COMPACT_ATOMS: atom_id res chain seq x y z
N MET A 1 12.72 -11.09 -5.81
CA MET A 1 11.57 -11.95 -5.45
C MET A 1 11.66 -13.34 -6.08
N PRO A 2 11.56 -14.45 -5.33
CA PRO A 2 11.34 -15.79 -5.90
C PRO A 2 10.01 -15.92 -6.66
N HIS A 3 9.92 -16.95 -7.51
CA HIS A 3 8.71 -17.24 -8.32
C HIS A 3 7.42 -17.35 -7.49
N SER A 4 7.50 -17.86 -6.26
CA SER A 4 6.35 -17.95 -5.34
C SER A 4 5.73 -16.59 -5.00
N GLU A 5 6.49 -15.51 -5.07
CA GLU A 5 6.02 -14.13 -4.83
C GLU A 5 5.62 -13.45 -6.13
N LEU A 6 6.37 -13.69 -7.21
CA LEU A 6 6.07 -13.12 -8.53
C LEU A 6 4.74 -13.61 -9.08
N LYS A 7 4.43 -14.90 -8.87
CA LYS A 7 3.28 -15.56 -9.50
C LYS A 7 1.94 -14.96 -9.06
N PRO A 8 1.63 -14.76 -7.76
CA PRO A 8 0.37 -14.13 -7.35
C PRO A 8 0.16 -12.75 -7.96
N ILE A 9 1.20 -11.91 -7.97
CA ILE A 9 1.16 -10.55 -8.52
C ILE A 9 0.90 -10.61 -10.03
N SER A 10 1.66 -11.42 -10.75
CA SER A 10 1.51 -11.64 -12.21
C SER A 10 0.13 -12.18 -12.58
N ASP A 11 -0.42 -13.11 -11.79
CA ASP A 11 -1.76 -13.66 -12.00
C ASP A 11 -2.86 -12.61 -11.83
N VAL A 12 -2.71 -11.67 -10.88
CA VAL A 12 -3.62 -10.54 -10.73
C VAL A 12 -3.50 -9.57 -11.91
N LEU A 13 -2.28 -9.17 -12.29
CA LEU A 13 -2.06 -8.26 -13.42
C LEU A 13 -2.65 -8.81 -14.72
N ARG A 14 -2.46 -10.10 -15.00
CA ARG A 14 -3.01 -10.75 -16.20
C ARG A 14 -4.54 -10.79 -16.23
N LYS A 15 -5.20 -10.83 -15.07
CA LYS A 15 -6.66 -10.83 -14.94
C LYS A 15 -7.25 -9.43 -14.77
N CYS A 16 -6.41 -8.43 -14.58
CA CYS A 16 -6.83 -7.05 -14.41
C CYS A 16 -7.44 -6.51 -15.70
N SER A 17 -8.51 -5.72 -15.59
CA SER A 17 -9.13 -5.10 -16.75
C SER A 17 -8.19 -4.02 -17.31
N SER A 18 -8.07 -3.93 -18.63
CA SER A 18 -7.21 -2.94 -19.28
C SER A 18 -7.97 -1.62 -19.51
N PRO A 19 -7.36 -0.44 -19.23
CA PRO A 19 -6.02 -0.28 -18.64
C PRO A 19 -6.03 -0.60 -17.14
N CYS A 20 -5.01 -1.33 -16.66
CA CYS A 20 -4.83 -1.65 -15.24
C CYS A 20 -3.90 -0.61 -14.60
N ASN A 21 -4.34 0.01 -13.51
CA ASN A 21 -3.53 0.96 -12.75
C ASN A 21 -2.74 0.22 -11.68
N PHE A 22 -1.41 0.19 -11.82
CA PHE A 22 -0.49 -0.50 -10.92
C PHE A 22 0.47 0.50 -10.25
N LEU A 23 0.37 0.65 -8.93
CA LEU A 23 1.28 1.46 -8.11
C LEU A 23 2.27 0.53 -7.39
N ILE A 24 3.54 0.90 -7.38
CA ILE A 24 4.58 0.15 -6.68
C ILE A 24 5.35 1.11 -5.78
N PHE A 25 5.41 0.79 -4.49
CA PHE A 25 6.39 1.37 -3.58
C PHE A 25 7.64 0.49 -3.60
N GLY A 26 8.77 1.04 -4.02
CA GLY A 26 10.07 0.38 -4.17
C GLY A 26 10.49 0.17 -5.63
N LEU A 27 11.68 0.65 -5.98
CA LEU A 27 12.41 0.26 -7.19
C LEU A 27 13.28 -0.96 -6.89
N THR A 28 13.01 -2.05 -7.59
CA THR A 28 13.68 -3.34 -7.38
C THR A 28 14.21 -3.91 -8.70
N PRO A 29 15.00 -5.00 -8.67
CA PRO A 29 15.40 -5.69 -9.90
C PRO A 29 14.22 -6.12 -10.79
N GLU A 30 13.03 -6.30 -10.22
CA GLU A 30 11.79 -6.65 -10.93
C GLU A 30 11.06 -5.47 -11.59
N THR A 31 11.54 -4.22 -11.45
CA THR A 31 10.89 -3.01 -11.99
C THR A 31 10.49 -3.14 -13.47
N LEU A 32 11.42 -3.58 -14.33
CA LEU A 32 11.15 -3.77 -15.75
C LEU A 32 10.17 -4.93 -16.03
N LEU A 33 10.18 -5.97 -15.19
CA LEU A 33 9.21 -7.06 -15.26
C LEU A 33 7.80 -6.54 -14.97
N TRP A 34 7.63 -5.71 -13.95
CA TRP A 34 6.34 -5.10 -13.60
C TRP A 34 5.80 -4.21 -14.72
N LYS A 35 6.68 -3.39 -15.32
CA LYS A 35 6.31 -2.58 -16.49
C LYS A 35 5.88 -3.45 -17.68
N ALA A 36 6.62 -4.52 -17.97
CA ALA A 36 6.32 -5.42 -19.09
C ALA A 36 5.01 -6.21 -18.89
N LEU A 37 4.76 -6.72 -17.68
CA LEU A 37 3.52 -7.44 -17.36
C LEU A 37 2.29 -6.54 -17.47
N ASN A 38 2.44 -5.24 -17.18
CA ASN A 38 1.38 -4.24 -17.28
C ASN A 38 1.49 -3.33 -18.52
N HIS A 39 2.00 -3.83 -19.65
CA HIS A 39 2.33 -3.01 -20.84
C HIS A 39 1.17 -2.20 -21.45
N ASN A 40 -0.09 -2.61 -21.26
CA ASN A 40 -1.28 -1.85 -21.72
C ASN A 40 -1.95 -1.05 -20.59
N GLY A 41 -1.32 -0.97 -19.43
CA GLY A 41 -1.81 -0.28 -18.24
C GLY A 41 -0.93 0.91 -17.87
N ARG A 42 -1.24 1.49 -16.71
CA ARG A 42 -0.43 2.53 -16.07
C ARG A 42 0.38 1.89 -14.96
N THR A 43 1.69 2.10 -14.95
CA THR A 43 2.58 1.61 -13.89
C THR A 43 3.39 2.77 -13.35
N VAL A 44 3.30 3.04 -12.05
CA VAL A 44 4.05 4.10 -11.37
C VAL A 44 4.85 3.50 -10.21
N PHE A 45 6.11 3.94 -10.07
CA PHE A 45 7.02 3.52 -9.02
C PHE A 45 7.32 4.68 -8.08
N ILE A 46 7.36 4.41 -6.78
CA ILE A 46 7.69 5.38 -5.72
C ILE A 46 8.84 4.82 -4.89
N ASP A 47 9.97 5.51 -4.78
CA ASP A 47 11.15 5.02 -4.06
C ASP A 47 11.67 6.05 -3.03
N GLU A 48 12.30 5.59 -1.96
CA GLU A 48 12.94 6.49 -0.97
C GLU A 48 14.17 7.23 -1.51
N ASN A 49 14.80 6.72 -2.57
CA ASN A 49 16.07 7.23 -3.05
C ASN A 49 15.91 8.05 -4.34
N ARG A 50 15.84 9.36 -4.18
CA ARG A 50 15.77 10.33 -5.29
C ARG A 50 16.83 10.15 -6.38
N TYR A 51 18.05 9.77 -6.01
CA TYR A 51 19.12 9.58 -6.98
C TYR A 51 18.92 8.29 -7.76
N TYR A 52 18.38 7.26 -7.11
CA TYR A 52 18.07 6.00 -7.76
C TYR A 52 16.87 6.13 -8.68
N ALA A 53 15.80 6.82 -8.26
CA ALA A 53 14.66 7.14 -9.11
C ALA A 53 15.08 7.90 -10.37
N ALA A 54 15.78 9.03 -10.21
CA ALA A 54 16.25 9.84 -11.35
C ALA A 54 17.19 9.06 -12.28
N TYR A 55 18.10 8.26 -11.74
CA TYR A 55 18.97 7.40 -12.53
C TYR A 55 18.18 6.35 -13.33
N TYR A 56 17.14 5.75 -12.73
CA TYR A 56 16.33 4.74 -13.39
C TYR A 56 15.49 5.34 -14.51
N GLU A 57 14.92 6.54 -14.31
CA GLU A 57 14.20 7.27 -15.38
C GLU A 57 15.13 7.67 -16.53
N GLU A 58 16.38 8.07 -16.25
CA GLU A 58 17.37 8.36 -17.29
C GLU A 58 17.70 7.12 -18.13
N LEU A 59 17.85 5.97 -17.47
CA LEU A 59 18.16 4.70 -18.12
C LEU A 59 16.96 4.11 -18.88
N HIS A 60 15.74 4.33 -18.36
CA HIS A 60 14.48 3.80 -18.87
C HIS A 60 13.41 4.90 -18.93
N PRO A 61 13.40 5.74 -19.98
CA PRO A 61 12.49 6.89 -20.10
C PRO A 61 10.99 6.53 -20.12
N GLU A 62 10.65 5.25 -20.30
CA GLU A 62 9.29 4.72 -20.25
C GLU A 62 8.80 4.38 -18.83
N ILE A 63 9.67 4.46 -17.82
CA ILE A 63 9.35 4.23 -16.42
C ILE A 63 8.95 5.54 -15.76
N ASP A 64 7.76 5.57 -15.17
CA ASP A 64 7.31 6.68 -14.33
C ASP A 64 7.77 6.39 -12.88
N ALA A 65 8.90 6.97 -12.45
CA ALA A 65 9.44 6.75 -11.11
C ALA A 65 9.62 8.06 -10.34
N TYR A 66 9.12 8.12 -9.11
CA TYR A 66 9.19 9.31 -8.27
C TYR A 66 9.81 8.99 -6.92
N ASP A 67 10.40 9.99 -6.28
CA ASP A 67 10.89 9.86 -4.92
C ASP A 67 9.88 10.33 -3.88
N VAL A 68 10.04 9.81 -2.67
CA VAL A 68 9.25 10.18 -1.50
C VAL A 68 10.14 10.20 -0.27
N GLN A 69 9.85 11.11 0.68
CA GLN A 69 10.53 11.09 1.96
C GLN A 69 9.70 10.36 3.01
N TYR A 70 10.12 9.15 3.40
CA TYR A 70 9.57 8.49 4.58
C TYR A 70 10.06 9.15 5.87
N THR A 71 9.13 9.47 6.76
CA THR A 71 9.37 10.28 7.98
C THR A 71 9.20 9.49 9.26
N THR A 72 8.76 8.24 9.17
CA THR A 72 8.51 7.35 10.30
C THR A 72 9.68 6.40 10.55
N LYS A 73 9.75 5.80 11.75
CA LYS A 73 10.74 4.77 12.08
C LYS A 73 10.10 3.44 12.46
N ILE A 74 10.76 2.34 12.14
CA ILE A 74 10.34 0.98 12.53
C ILE A 74 10.12 0.89 14.06
N SER A 75 11.01 1.49 14.86
CA SER A 75 10.90 1.51 16.33
C SER A 75 9.63 2.21 16.85
N GLU A 76 9.04 3.12 16.08
CA GLU A 76 7.87 3.92 16.46
C GLU A 76 6.54 3.25 16.08
N THR A 77 6.57 2.08 15.42
CA THR A 77 5.38 1.44 14.82
C THR A 77 4.18 1.35 15.76
N LYS A 78 4.38 0.90 17.00
CA LYS A 78 3.29 0.72 17.97
C LYS A 78 2.66 2.05 18.37
N GLU A 79 3.47 3.08 18.56
CA GLU A 79 3.02 4.43 18.91
C GLU A 79 2.27 5.07 17.74
N LEU A 80 2.79 4.94 16.52
CA LEU A 80 2.15 5.48 15.32
C LEU A 80 0.78 4.83 15.06
N ILE A 81 0.67 3.51 15.24
CA ILE A 81 -0.62 2.81 15.14
C ILE A 81 -1.59 3.29 16.23
N ALA A 82 -1.13 3.43 17.48
CA ALA A 82 -1.98 3.93 18.56
C ALA A 82 -2.47 5.37 18.28
N SER A 83 -1.56 6.24 17.86
CA SER A 83 -1.86 7.63 17.47
C SER A 83 -2.87 7.69 16.32
N ALA A 84 -2.71 6.85 15.30
CA ALA A 84 -3.63 6.78 14.17
C ALA A 84 -5.04 6.32 14.59
N LYS A 85 -5.15 5.38 15.55
CA LYS A 85 -6.43 4.95 16.12
C LYS A 85 -7.15 6.08 16.85
N GLU A 86 -6.42 6.87 17.64
CA GLU A 86 -6.98 8.03 18.34
C GLU A 86 -7.45 9.10 17.34
N GLN A 87 -6.73 9.27 16.24
CA GLN A 87 -7.01 10.24 15.18
C GLN A 87 -7.93 9.72 14.07
N ILE A 88 -8.53 8.53 14.22
CA ILE A 88 -9.36 7.91 13.16
C ILE A 88 -10.58 8.74 12.77
N ARG A 89 -11.06 9.60 13.65
CA ARG A 89 -12.16 10.55 13.39
C ARG A 89 -11.69 11.94 12.93
N ASN A 90 -10.39 12.14 12.79
CA ASN A 90 -9.78 13.41 12.40
C ASN A 90 -8.78 13.24 11.24
N GLU A 91 -7.48 13.23 11.53
CA GLU A 91 -6.42 13.27 10.50
C GLU A 91 -6.11 11.92 9.86
N CYS A 92 -6.41 10.79 10.51
CA CYS A 92 -6.02 9.45 10.06
C CYS A 92 -7.23 8.61 9.60
N ARG A 93 -8.17 9.22 8.85
CA ARG A 93 -9.41 8.57 8.40
C ARG A 93 -9.16 7.54 7.30
N PRO A 94 -9.98 6.47 7.21
CA PRO A 94 -9.85 5.47 6.14
C PRO A 94 -10.21 6.00 4.75
N VAL A 95 -11.07 7.03 4.68
CA VAL A 95 -11.37 7.78 3.45
C VAL A 95 -10.99 9.24 3.70
N GLN A 96 -10.00 9.74 2.96
CA GLN A 96 -9.50 11.10 3.14
C GLN A 96 -8.64 11.58 1.97
N ASN A 97 -8.45 12.90 1.90
CA ASN A 97 -7.48 13.49 1.00
C ASN A 97 -6.09 13.48 1.62
N LEU A 98 -5.22 12.60 1.13
CA LEU A 98 -3.86 12.46 1.62
C LEU A 98 -2.97 13.68 1.35
N LEU A 99 -3.23 14.44 0.27
CA LEU A 99 -2.45 15.63 -0.09
C LEU A 99 -2.50 16.72 1.00
N PHE A 100 -3.57 16.74 1.81
CA PHE A 100 -3.76 17.70 2.91
C PHE A 100 -3.92 16.99 4.26
N SER A 101 -3.51 15.74 4.37
CA SER A 101 -3.58 14.98 5.63
C SER A 101 -2.39 15.33 6.51
N GLU A 102 -2.66 15.59 7.79
CA GLU A 102 -1.64 15.76 8.84
C GLU A 102 -1.37 14.44 9.59
N CYS A 103 -1.92 13.31 9.12
CA CYS A 103 -1.62 12.00 9.70
C CYS A 103 -0.17 11.63 9.43
N LYS A 104 0.61 11.36 10.48
CA LYS A 104 2.02 10.94 10.36
C LYS A 104 2.24 9.70 9.48
N LEU A 105 1.21 8.86 9.31
CA LEU A 105 1.25 7.68 8.46
C LEU A 105 0.85 7.96 7.00
N GLY A 106 0.21 9.08 6.72
CA GLY A 106 -0.13 9.51 5.36
C GLY A 106 1.10 10.01 4.64
N ILE A 107 1.29 9.59 3.40
CA ILE A 107 2.29 10.18 2.51
C ILE A 107 1.60 11.32 1.76
N ASN A 108 2.00 12.56 2.01
CA ASN A 108 1.38 13.78 1.46
C ASN A 108 2.26 14.52 0.41
N ASP A 109 3.43 13.97 0.09
CA ASP A 109 4.42 14.50 -0.87
C ASP A 109 4.52 13.68 -2.16
N LEU A 110 3.53 12.82 -2.48
CA LEU A 110 3.47 12.14 -3.78
C LEU A 110 3.10 13.13 -4.90
N PRO A 111 3.47 12.85 -6.16
CA PRO A 111 2.96 13.61 -7.30
C PRO A 111 1.42 13.64 -7.31
N ASN A 112 0.82 14.81 -7.55
CA ASN A 112 -0.64 15.02 -7.45
C ASN A 112 -1.48 13.94 -8.16
N HIS A 113 -1.04 13.51 -9.34
CA HIS A 113 -1.77 12.52 -10.12
C HIS A 113 -1.87 11.15 -9.42
N VAL A 114 -0.95 10.81 -8.50
CA VAL A 114 -0.97 9.54 -7.76
C VAL A 114 -2.18 9.47 -6.82
N TYR A 115 -2.60 10.61 -6.26
CA TYR A 115 -3.80 10.71 -5.43
C TYR A 115 -5.12 10.67 -6.23
N GLU A 116 -5.05 10.94 -7.55
CA GLU A 116 -6.23 11.02 -8.42
C GLU A 116 -6.52 9.71 -9.14
N VAL A 117 -5.56 8.80 -9.20
CA VAL A 117 -5.69 7.51 -9.89
C VAL A 117 -6.43 6.50 -9.02
N ASP A 118 -7.46 5.89 -9.59
CA ASP A 118 -8.16 4.74 -9.04
C ASP A 118 -7.32 3.46 -9.22
N TRP A 119 -6.38 3.21 -8.31
CA TRP A 119 -5.44 2.07 -8.38
C TRP A 119 -6.13 0.72 -8.29
N ASP A 120 -5.81 -0.20 -9.20
CA ASP A 120 -6.36 -1.56 -9.24
C ASP A 120 -5.46 -2.56 -8.51
N VAL A 121 -4.15 -2.34 -8.61
CA VAL A 121 -3.12 -3.14 -7.95
C VAL A 121 -2.13 -2.19 -7.28
N ILE A 122 -1.73 -2.51 -6.05
CA ILE A 122 -0.65 -1.83 -5.34
C ILE A 122 0.32 -2.89 -4.81
N LEU A 123 1.61 -2.72 -5.09
CA LEU A 123 2.68 -3.52 -4.51
C LEU A 123 3.50 -2.66 -3.55
N ILE A 124 3.62 -3.11 -2.31
CA ILE A 124 4.42 -2.47 -1.29
C ILE A 124 5.68 -3.32 -1.09
N ASP A 125 6.75 -2.94 -1.78
CA ASP A 125 8.08 -3.54 -1.68
C ASP A 125 9.20 -2.55 -1.25
N GLY A 126 8.79 -1.37 -0.81
CA GLY A 126 9.65 -0.33 -0.26
C GLY A 126 8.93 0.40 0.87
N PRO A 127 9.66 1.09 1.76
CA PRO A 127 11.13 1.17 1.80
C PRO A 127 11.79 -0.13 2.28
N ARG A 128 13.11 -0.23 2.11
CA ARG A 128 13.91 -1.44 2.48
C ARG A 128 13.79 -1.82 3.95
N GLY A 129 13.78 -0.84 4.86
CA GLY A 129 13.77 -1.06 6.30
C GLY A 129 15.17 -1.31 6.87
N ASP A 130 16.00 -0.25 6.90
CA ASP A 130 17.40 -0.27 7.34
C ASP A 130 17.57 -0.32 8.88
N GLY A 131 16.80 -1.19 9.55
CA GLY A 131 16.82 -1.35 11.00
C GLY A 131 15.84 -0.43 11.76
N PRO A 132 15.88 -0.44 13.11
CA PRO A 132 14.85 0.18 13.95
C PRO A 132 14.74 1.71 13.81
N ASP A 133 15.83 2.38 13.41
CA ASP A 133 15.88 3.83 13.20
C ASP A 133 15.56 4.24 11.76
N GLY A 134 15.49 3.28 10.84
CA GLY A 134 15.12 3.51 9.44
C GLY A 134 13.61 3.45 9.22
N PRO A 135 13.15 3.89 8.03
CA PRO A 135 11.74 3.88 7.69
C PRO A 135 11.23 2.46 7.49
N GLY A 136 10.01 2.21 7.99
CA GLY A 136 9.29 0.95 7.77
C GLY A 136 8.18 1.12 6.73
N ARG A 137 7.53 0.01 6.36
CA ARG A 137 6.45 0.00 5.35
C ARG A 137 5.09 0.49 5.90
N MET A 138 5.04 1.07 7.10
CA MET A 138 3.80 1.57 7.72
C MET A 138 3.13 2.66 6.87
N GLN A 139 3.92 3.64 6.40
CA GLN A 139 3.43 4.75 5.60
C GLN A 139 2.86 4.28 4.24
N PRO A 140 3.58 3.46 3.45
CA PRO A 140 3.03 2.83 2.25
C PRO A 140 1.78 1.98 2.52
N ILE A 141 1.76 1.17 3.59
CA ILE A 141 0.60 0.33 3.94
C ILE A 141 -0.63 1.19 4.25
N PHE A 142 -0.48 2.19 5.12
CA PHE A 142 -1.54 3.13 5.46
C PHE A 142 -2.06 3.86 4.22
N THR A 143 -1.14 4.46 3.46
CA THR A 143 -1.43 5.23 2.24
C THR A 143 -2.17 4.37 1.22
N SER A 144 -1.72 3.15 0.97
CA SER A 144 -2.37 2.21 0.05
C SER A 144 -3.79 1.85 0.51
N GLY A 145 -3.96 1.66 1.83
CA GLY A 145 -5.27 1.43 2.43
C GLY A 145 -6.24 2.60 2.23
N VAL A 146 -5.76 3.85 2.33
CA VAL A 146 -6.56 5.05 2.09
C VAL A 146 -6.85 5.24 0.61
N LEU A 147 -5.86 5.05 -0.27
CA LEU A 147 -6.04 5.15 -1.73
C LEU A 147 -7.09 4.16 -2.24
N ALA A 148 -7.01 2.89 -1.81
CA ALA A 148 -7.98 1.86 -2.18
C ALA A 148 -9.41 2.20 -1.72
N ARG A 149 -9.55 2.77 -0.51
CA ARG A 149 -10.84 3.11 0.07
C ARG A 149 -11.44 4.39 -0.49
N SER A 150 -10.60 5.32 -0.93
CA SER A 150 -10.99 6.65 -1.44
C SER A 150 -11.24 6.67 -2.96
N LYS A 151 -11.26 5.50 -3.61
CA LYS A 151 -11.52 5.40 -5.06
C LYS A 151 -12.86 6.05 -5.44
N LYS A 152 -12.84 6.83 -6.51
CA LYS A 152 -14.01 7.55 -7.03
C LYS A 152 -14.77 6.72 -8.07
N GLY A 153 -14.06 5.89 -8.83
CA GLY A 153 -14.63 5.05 -9.88
C GLY A 153 -13.86 3.75 -10.12
N GLY A 154 -14.11 3.15 -11.29
CA GLY A 154 -13.48 1.89 -11.70
C GLY A 154 -13.92 0.69 -10.89
N ASN A 155 -13.03 -0.32 -10.82
CA ASN A 155 -13.25 -1.49 -9.99
C ASN A 155 -13.26 -1.08 -8.50
N PRO A 156 -14.31 -1.38 -7.72
CA PRO A 156 -14.35 -1.01 -6.30
C PRO A 156 -13.29 -1.75 -5.48
N LYS A 157 -12.64 -2.79 -6.01
CA LYS A 157 -11.60 -3.57 -5.36
C LYS A 157 -10.21 -3.12 -5.79
N THR A 158 -9.29 -3.06 -4.84
CA THR A 158 -7.86 -2.92 -5.07
C THR A 158 -7.13 -4.11 -4.47
N HIS A 159 -6.28 -4.74 -5.27
CA HIS A 159 -5.37 -5.78 -4.81
C HIS A 159 -4.14 -5.11 -4.21
N ILE A 160 -3.83 -5.38 -2.94
CA ILE A 160 -2.67 -4.82 -2.25
C ILE A 160 -1.76 -5.96 -1.85
N PHE A 161 -0.53 -5.95 -2.34
CA PHE A 161 0.50 -6.91 -2.00
C PHE A 161 1.51 -6.27 -1.06
N VAL A 162 1.78 -6.91 0.07
CA VAL A 162 2.77 -6.47 1.06
C VAL A 162 3.89 -7.49 1.11
N HIS A 163 5.08 -7.09 0.65
CA HIS A 163 6.27 -7.95 0.69
C HIS A 163 6.94 -7.88 2.09
N ASP A 164 7.82 -8.84 2.39
CA ASP A 164 8.47 -9.06 3.69
C ASP A 164 7.48 -9.22 4.86
N TYR A 165 6.37 -9.90 4.61
CA TYR A 165 5.27 -10.02 5.57
C TYR A 165 5.61 -10.80 6.85
N TYR A 166 6.81 -11.38 6.96
CA TYR A 166 7.31 -12.04 8.17
C TYR A 166 7.65 -11.03 9.27
N ARG A 167 7.98 -9.79 8.87
CA ARG A 167 8.33 -8.69 9.78
C ARG A 167 7.08 -8.17 10.51
N ASP A 168 7.26 -7.82 11.79
CA ASP A 168 6.14 -7.42 12.64
C ASP A 168 5.51 -6.08 12.20
N VAL A 169 6.28 -5.19 11.59
CA VAL A 169 5.78 -3.88 11.12
C VAL A 169 4.70 -4.05 10.05
N GLU A 170 4.95 -4.93 9.09
CA GLU A 170 4.04 -5.27 8.00
C GLU A 170 2.81 -6.00 8.51
N LYS A 171 2.96 -6.95 9.42
CA LYS A 171 1.83 -7.65 10.06
C LYS A 171 0.94 -6.70 10.83
N MET A 172 1.52 -5.90 11.73
CA MET A 172 0.78 -4.95 12.57
C MET A 172 0.07 -3.89 11.72
N SER A 173 0.78 -3.30 10.75
CA SER A 173 0.20 -2.25 9.88
C SER A 173 -0.83 -2.83 8.91
N GLY A 174 -0.58 -4.02 8.35
CA GLY A 174 -1.51 -4.69 7.45
C GLY A 174 -2.81 -5.08 8.16
N ASP A 175 -2.71 -5.69 9.34
CA ASP A 175 -3.87 -6.07 10.15
C ASP A 175 -4.69 -4.85 10.58
N GLU A 176 -4.06 -3.71 10.83
CA GLU A 176 -4.74 -2.48 11.25
C GLU A 176 -5.35 -1.69 10.08
N PHE A 177 -4.59 -1.43 9.03
CA PHE A 177 -4.98 -0.48 7.98
C PHE A 177 -5.50 -1.16 6.71
N LEU A 178 -5.10 -2.41 6.44
CA LEU A 178 -5.65 -3.20 5.33
C LEU A 178 -6.73 -4.19 5.82
N CYS A 179 -6.74 -4.47 7.12
CA CYS A 179 -7.67 -5.33 7.83
C CYS A 179 -7.50 -6.82 7.54
N ARG A 180 -7.39 -7.60 8.62
CA ARG A 180 -7.19 -9.06 8.53
C ARG A 180 -8.30 -9.75 7.74
N GLU A 181 -9.54 -9.26 7.81
CA GLU A 181 -10.66 -9.80 7.05
C GLU A 181 -10.56 -9.62 5.52
N ASN A 182 -9.70 -8.70 5.06
CA ASN A 182 -9.43 -8.50 3.64
C ASN A 182 -8.23 -9.33 3.14
N LEU A 183 -7.56 -10.08 4.02
CA LEU A 183 -6.44 -10.93 3.67
C LEU A 183 -6.92 -12.16 2.90
N VAL A 184 -6.51 -12.29 1.64
CA VAL A 184 -6.87 -13.40 0.75
C VAL A 184 -5.93 -14.58 0.96
N GLU A 185 -4.63 -14.32 0.89
CA GLU A 185 -3.59 -15.32 1.10
C GLU A 185 -2.32 -14.64 1.64
N HIS A 186 -1.50 -15.40 2.36
CA HIS A 186 -0.18 -14.96 2.77
C HIS A 186 0.74 -16.14 2.99
N ASN A 187 2.03 -15.89 2.86
CA ASN A 187 3.09 -16.69 3.41
C ASN A 187 4.05 -15.75 4.19
N ASP A 188 5.23 -16.25 4.55
CA ASP A 188 6.20 -15.43 5.28
C ASP A 188 6.70 -14.23 4.46
N THR A 189 6.77 -14.30 3.13
CA THR A 189 7.37 -13.23 2.33
C THR A 189 6.37 -12.31 1.65
N LEU A 190 5.13 -12.74 1.43
CA LEU A 190 4.12 -11.96 0.73
C LEU A 190 2.74 -12.15 1.35
N ALA A 191 2.03 -11.05 1.57
CA ALA A 191 0.61 -11.04 1.86
C ALA A 191 -0.18 -10.36 0.74
N HIS A 192 -1.33 -10.94 0.39
CA HIS A 192 -2.25 -10.41 -0.59
C HIS A 192 -3.57 -10.02 0.10
N PHE A 193 -3.88 -8.73 0.08
CA PHE A 193 -5.14 -8.16 0.53
C PHE A 193 -6.00 -7.74 -0.66
N VAL A 194 -7.32 -7.79 -0.50
CA VAL A 194 -8.26 -7.16 -1.43
C VAL A 194 -9.13 -6.18 -0.64
N VAL A 195 -8.85 -4.90 -0.83
CA VAL A 195 -9.52 -3.80 -0.10
C VAL A 195 -10.58 -3.17 -0.99
N GLU A 196 -11.79 -3.01 -0.48
CA GLU A 196 -12.90 -2.38 -1.19
C GLU A 196 -12.99 -0.88 -0.88
N ARG A 197 -13.48 -0.10 -1.85
CA ARG A 197 -13.84 1.31 -1.66
C ARG A 197 -14.85 1.48 -0.51
N MET A 198 -14.78 2.60 0.19
CA MET A 198 -15.66 2.91 1.31
C MET A 198 -16.38 4.24 1.10
N GLU A 199 -17.53 4.39 1.76
CA GLU A 199 -18.26 5.67 1.78
C GLU A 199 -17.47 6.72 2.58
N GLU A 200 -17.52 7.99 2.14
CA GLU A 200 -16.74 9.11 2.71
C GLU A 200 -16.90 9.29 4.24
N ASN A 201 -18.07 8.92 4.78
CA ASN A 201 -18.37 9.05 6.21
C ASN A 201 -17.97 7.81 7.04
N SER A 202 -17.06 6.99 6.52
CA SER A 202 -16.54 5.82 7.23
C SER A 202 -15.40 6.23 8.17
N PHE A 203 -15.50 5.86 9.45
CA PHE A 203 -14.51 6.19 10.49
C PHE A 203 -13.94 4.93 11.17
N GLN A 204 -13.94 3.81 10.45
CA GLN A 204 -13.40 2.53 10.89
C GLN A 204 -12.68 1.89 9.71
N TYR A 205 -11.44 1.42 9.90
CA TYR A 205 -10.73 0.68 8.87
C TYR A 205 -11.33 -0.72 8.68
N CYS A 206 -11.53 -1.40 9.79
CA CYS A 206 -11.89 -2.82 9.86
C CYS A 206 -13.27 -2.99 10.48
N ARG A 207 -13.98 -4.03 10.08
CA ARG A 207 -15.29 -4.37 10.66
C ARG A 207 -15.09 -4.77 12.11
N SER A 208 -15.84 -4.13 13.01
CA SER A 208 -15.79 -4.45 14.44
C SER A 208 -16.09 -5.94 14.65
N LYS A 209 -15.23 -6.66 15.40
CA LYS A 209 -15.46 -8.05 15.83
C LYS A 209 -16.59 -8.14 16.88
N ASN A 210 -17.80 -7.70 16.55
CA ASN A 210 -18.98 -7.96 17.38
C ASN A 210 -19.81 -9.05 16.71
N ASN A 211 -19.40 -10.31 16.90
CA ASN A 211 -20.25 -11.48 17.15
C ASN A 211 -19.49 -12.78 16.89
N SER A 212 -18.89 -13.34 17.94
CA SER A 212 -18.80 -14.79 18.08
C SER A 212 -18.91 -15.16 19.57
N THR A 213 -20.11 -15.64 19.91
CA THR A 213 -20.49 -16.51 21.04
C THR A 213 -20.52 -15.91 22.46
N SER A 214 -21.56 -15.12 22.73
CA SER A 214 -22.36 -15.28 23.96
C SER A 214 -23.51 -16.27 23.68
N SER A 215 -23.24 -17.57 23.80
CA SER A 215 -24.29 -18.60 23.95
C SER A 215 -23.68 -19.99 24.18
N SER A 216 -23.37 -20.28 25.43
CA SER A 216 -23.49 -21.62 25.99
C SER A 216 -24.01 -21.43 27.42
N SER A 217 -25.32 -21.64 27.57
CA SER A 217 -25.96 -21.88 28.87
C SER A 217 -25.56 -23.26 29.39
#